data_AF-F2QYU9-F1
#
_entry.id   AF-F2QYU9-F1
#
_cell.length_a   1.000
_cell.length_b   1.000
_cell.length_c   1.000
_cell.angle_alpha   90.00
_cell.angle_beta   90.00
_cell.angle_gamma   90.00
#
_symmetry.space_group_name_H-M   'P 1'
#
loop_
_entity.id
_entity.type
_entity.pdbx_description
1 polymer ?
#
loop_
_entity_poly.entity_id
_entity_poly.type
_entity_poly.pdbx_seq_one_letter_code
_entity_poly.pdbx_strand_id
1 'polypeptide(L)' 'MSVKFPDYVDGKPPVISLFQYDSAGWAKETAVDVKESESGKYFVAVNIQKPDEVVARFEDIATPLLQKVFTDAHQTYGEK' A
#
# COMPACT_ATOMS: atom_id res chain seq x y z
N MET A 1 -4.19 7.54 20.65
CA MET A 1 -2.73 7.58 20.37
C MET A 1 -2.58 8.11 18.97
N SER A 2 -1.75 9.13 18.75
CA SER A 2 -1.47 9.61 17.39
C SER A 2 -0.64 8.54 16.68
N VAL A 3 -1.15 7.95 15.60
CA VAL A 3 -0.37 7.03 14.78
C VAL A 3 0.75 7.82 14.10
N LYS A 4 1.98 7.34 14.26
CA LYS A 4 3.15 7.89 13.59
C LYS A 4 3.40 7.09 12.31
N PHE A 5 3.15 7.74 11.18
CA PHE A 5 3.52 7.25 9.87
C PHE A 5 5.04 7.33 9.66
N PRO A 6 5.62 6.48 8.81
CA PRO A 6 7.03 6.52 8.51
C PRO A 6 7.41 7.85 7.84
N ASP A 7 8.61 8.33 8.16
CA ASP A 7 9.12 9.58 7.63
C ASP A 7 9.43 9.46 6.13
N TYR A 8 9.24 10.55 5.39
CA TYR A 8 9.52 10.60 3.95
C TYR A 8 11.04 10.63 3.73
N VAL A 9 11.51 9.88 2.73
CA VAL A 9 12.92 9.84 2.33
C VAL A 9 13.06 10.68 1.06
N ASP A 10 13.87 11.74 1.10
CA ASP A 10 14.07 12.67 -0.01
C ASP A 10 12.76 13.28 -0.56
N GLY A 11 11.83 13.61 0.34
CA GLY A 11 10.52 14.18 -0.02
C GLY A 11 9.58 13.18 -0.70
N LYS A 12 9.93 11.89 -0.73
CA LYS A 12 9.10 10.81 -1.28
C LYS A 12 8.67 9.85 -0.18
N PRO A 13 7.51 9.19 -0.33
CA PRO A 13 7.11 8.13 0.58
C PRO A 13 8.19 7.03 0.60
N PRO A 14 8.52 6.47 1.77
CA PRO A 14 9.50 5.40 1.89
C PRO A 14 9.03 4.17 1.09
N VAL A 15 10.00 3.43 0.55
CA VAL A 15 9.74 2.14 -0.09
C VAL A 15 9.91 1.04 0.95
N ILE A 16 8.90 0.18 1.09
CA ILE A 16 8.86 -0.89 2.09
C ILE A 16 8.46 -2.22 1.46
N SER A 17 8.89 -3.31 2.08
CA SER A 17 8.40 -4.65 1.75
C SER A 17 7.05 -4.95 2.42
N LEU A 18 6.35 -5.97 1.93
CA LEU A 18 5.12 -6.46 2.56
C LEU A 18 5.33 -6.91 4.01
N PHE A 19 6.49 -7.49 4.31
CA PHE A 19 6.81 -7.92 5.67
C PHE A 19 6.96 -6.73 6.63
N GLN A 20 7.58 -5.64 6.16
CA GLN A 20 7.70 -4.41 6.94
C GLN A 20 6.33 -3.76 7.17
N TYR A 21 5.45 -3.82 6.18
CA TYR A 21 4.07 -3.36 6.31
C TYR A 21 3.27 -4.20 7.32
N ASP A 22 3.32 -5.52 7.21
CA ASP A 22 2.59 -6.43 8.12
C ASP A 22 3.01 -6.27 9.58
N SER A 23 4.31 -6.02 9.82
CA SER A 23 4.86 -5.80 11.16
C SER A 23 4.68 -4.36 11.66
N ALA A 24 4.20 -3.42 10.83
CA ALA A 24 4.11 -2.02 11.20
C ALA A 24 2.90 -1.73 12.07
N GLY A 25 3.12 -1.10 13.23
CA GLY A 25 2.03 -0.68 14.12
C GLY A 25 1.04 0.30 13.48
N TRP A 26 1.50 1.07 12.47
CA TRP A 26 0.69 2.02 11.72
C TRP A 26 -0.12 1.38 10.57
N ALA A 27 0.17 0.13 10.18
CA ALA A 27 -0.50 -0.52 9.07
C ALA A 27 -2.02 -0.69 9.27
N LYS A 28 -2.46 -0.68 10.53
CA LYS A 28 -3.87 -0.80 10.96
C LYS A 28 -4.70 0.43 10.58
N GLU A 29 -4.05 1.59 10.43
CA GLU A 29 -4.67 2.85 10.04
C GLU A 29 -4.48 3.14 8.54
N THR A 30 -3.92 2.18 7.79
CA THR A 30 -3.67 2.33 6.36
C THR A 30 -4.37 1.26 5.54
N ALA A 31 -4.65 1.59 4.30
CA ALA A 31 -5.15 0.67 3.28
C ALA A 31 -4.11 0.52 2.17
N VAL A 32 -4.09 -0.65 1.53
CA VAL A 32 -3.31 -0.84 0.31
C VAL A 32 -4.15 -0.36 -0.87
N ASP A 33 -3.59 0.54 -1.67
CA ASP A 33 -4.21 1.07 -2.88
C ASP A 33 -3.30 0.84 -4.10
N VAL A 34 -3.91 0.78 -5.28
CA VAL A 34 -3.19 0.67 -6.56
C VAL A 34 -3.15 2.04 -7.23
N LYS A 35 -1.98 2.47 -7.65
CA LYS A 35 -1.79 3.69 -8.42
C LYS A 35 -1.22 3.36 -9.79
N GLU A 36 -1.58 4.18 -10.77
CA GLU A 36 -1.10 4.08 -12.14
C GLU A 36 -0.05 5.18 -12.40
N SER A 37 1.05 4.81 -13.01
CA SER A 37 2.09 5.71 -13.53
C SER A 37 2.35 5.38 -14.99
N GLU A 38 3.09 6.23 -15.70
CA GLU A 38 3.52 5.99 -17.09
C GLU A 38 4.30 4.66 -17.24
N SER A 39 4.97 4.20 -16.17
CA SER A 39 5.72 2.95 -16.13
C SER A 39 4.89 1.72 -15.72
N GLY A 40 3.59 1.87 -15.42
CA GLY A 40 2.69 0.78 -15.03
C GLY A 40 1.99 0.97 -13.68
N LYS A 41 1.38 -0.11 -13.18
CA LYS A 41 0.67 -0.16 -11.89
C LYS A 41 1.66 -0.42 -10.76
N TYR A 42 1.57 0.36 -9.68
CA TYR A 42 2.33 0.16 -8.45
C TYR A 42 1.39 0.24 -7.24
N PHE A 43 1.79 -0.40 -6.14
CA PHE A 43 1.00 -0.41 -4.92
C PHE A 43 1.55 0.54 -3.88
N VAL A 44 0.65 1.14 -3.13
CA VAL A 44 0.97 2.09 -2.07
C VAL A 44 0.15 1.80 -0.82
N ALA A 45 0.69 2.15 0.34
CA ALA A 45 -0.07 2.27 1.57
C ALA A 45 -0.59 3.71 1.69
N VAL A 46 -1.90 3.88 1.85
CA VAL A 46 -2.56 5.18 2.05
C VAL A 46 -3.21 5.25 3.41
N ASN A 47 -3.31 6.45 3.98
CA ASN A 47 -4.02 6.67 5.24
C ASN A 47 -5.53 6.47 5.04
N ILE A 48 -6.17 5.62 5.85
CA ILE A 48 -7.63 5.37 5.75
C ILE A 48 -8.44 6.66 5.96
N GLN A 49 -7.97 7.56 6.83
CA GLN A 49 -8.64 8.83 7.10
C GLN A 49 -8.41 9.87 6.00
N LYS A 50 -7.36 9.71 5.19
CA LYS A 50 -6.95 10.62 4.12
C LYS A 50 -6.38 9.80 2.95
N PRO A 51 -7.24 9.24 2.08
CA PRO A 51 -6.80 8.31 1.04
C PRO A 51 -5.88 8.93 -0.02
N ASP A 52 -5.84 10.27 -0.12
CA ASP A 52 -4.88 11.00 -0.96
C ASP A 52 -3.46 11.04 -0.35
N GLU A 53 -3.31 10.74 0.94
CA GLU A 53 -2.03 10.73 1.64
C GLU A 53 -1.35 9.37 1.49
N VAL A 54 -0.35 9.32 0.61
CA VAL A 54 0.51 8.14 0.43
C VAL A 54 1.54 8.07 1.54
N VAL A 55 1.37 7.07 2.41
CA VAL A 55 2.20 6.83 3.60
C VAL A 55 3.47 6.06 3.25
N ALA A 56 3.38 5.09 2.34
CA ALA A 56 4.52 4.31 1.88
C ALA A 56 4.27 3.72 0.48
N ARG A 57 5.35 3.35 -0.22
CA ARG A 57 5.31 2.61 -1.48
C ARG A 57 5.77 1.18 -1.24
N PHE A 58 5.18 0.23 -1.95
CA PHE A 58 5.66 -1.15 -1.90
C PHE A 58 6.78 -1.37 -2.92
N GLU A 59 7.74 -2.23 -2.58
CA GLU A 59 8.77 -2.69 -3.53
C GLU A 59 8.14 -3.37 -4.76
N ASP A 60 8.72 -3.20 -5.94
CA ASP A 60 8.19 -3.76 -7.19
C ASP A 60 8.05 -5.29 -7.18
N ILE A 61 8.87 -5.98 -6.38
CA ILE A 61 8.78 -7.44 -6.21
C ILE A 61 7.49 -7.88 -5.51
N ALA A 62 6.84 -6.98 -4.75
CA ALA A 62 5.56 -7.24 -4.10
C ALA A 62 4.37 -7.10 -5.07
N THR A 63 4.54 -6.39 -6.19
CA THR A 63 3.50 -6.12 -7.19
C THR A 63 2.78 -7.37 -7.70
N PRO A 64 3.44 -8.46 -8.14
CA PRO A 64 2.73 -9.65 -8.61
C PRO A 64 1.95 -10.37 -7.49
N LEU A 65 2.46 -10.35 -6.26
CA LEU A 65 1.77 -10.96 -5.12
C LEU A 65 0.51 -10.15 -4.77
N LEU A 66 0.64 -8.83 -4.69
CA LEU A 66 -0.49 -7.93 -4.43
C LEU A 66 -1.52 -8.02 -5.55
N GLN A 67 -1.11 -7.99 -6.83
CA GLN A 67 -2.03 -8.19 -7.96
C GLN A 67 -2.82 -9.49 -7.85
N LYS A 68 -2.15 -10.59 -7.46
CA LYS A 68 -2.82 -11.87 -7.26
C LYS A 68 -3.84 -11.78 -6.13
N VAL A 69 -3.47 -11.21 -4.98
CA VAL A 69 -4.40 -11.02 -3.84
C VAL A 69 -5.61 -10.18 -4.25
N PHE A 70 -5.41 -9.07 -4.96
CA PHE A 70 -6.52 -8.23 -5.44
C PHE A 70 -7.40 -8.94 -6.46
N THR A 71 -6.80 -9.73 -7.38
CA THR A 71 -7.55 -10.51 -8.38
C THR A 71 -8.37 -11.61 -7.70
N ASP A 72 -7.76 -12.38 -6.82
CA ASP A 72 -8.41 -13.47 -6.07
C ASP A 72 -9.53 -12.91 -5.17
N ALA A 73 -9.31 -11.77 -4.52
CA ALA A 73 -10.32 -11.08 -3.73
C ALA A 73 -11.49 -10.58 -4.60
N HIS A 74 -11.21 -10.00 -5.77
CA HIS A 74 -12.25 -9.57 -6.70
C HIS A 74 -13.05 -10.75 -7.25
N GLN A 75 -12.42 -11.89 -7.54
CA GLN A 75 -13.13 -13.10 -7.94
C GLN A 75 -14.00 -13.66 -6.81
N THR A 76 -13.53 -13.58 -5.56
CA THR A 76 -14.24 -14.15 -4.41
C THR A 76 -15.39 -13.27 -3.92
N TYR A 77 -15.26 -11.94 -4.03
CA TYR A 77 -16.18 -10.96 -3.43
C TYR A 77 -16.82 -9.99 -4.43
N GLY A 78 -16.36 -9.98 -5.69
CA GLY A 78 -16.90 -9.12 -6.76
C GLY A 78 -18.09 -9.74 -7.50
N GLU A 79 -18.36 -11.03 -7.32
CA GLU A 79 -19.63 -11.65 -7.75
C GLU A 79 -20.72 -11.41 -6.68
N LYS A 80 -21.27 -10.19 -6.64
CA LYS A 80 -22.59 -9.93 -6.06
C LYS A 80 -23.30 -8.78 -6.74
#